data_AF-A0AAW9BQM7-F1
#
_entry.id   AF-A0AAW9BQM7-F1
#
_cell.length_a   1.000
_cell.length_b   1.000
_cell.length_c   1.000
_cell.angle_alpha   90.00
_cell.angle_beta   90.00
_cell.angle_gamma   90.00
#
_symmetry.space_group_name_H-M   'P 1'
#
loop_
_entity.id
_entity.type
_entity.pdbx_description
1 polymer ?
#
loop_
_entity_poly.entity_id
_entity_poly.type
_entity_poly.pdbx_seq_one_letter_code
_entity_poly.pdbx_strand_id
1 'polypeptide(L)'
;AALESRIEDIRAQCTSPKRLPDATQVANITAQPSVSDQDFCQIVRDLKEFVVKGDIFHVLPSRRFTLPCPSPLAAYKELKQSNPSPYMFYMQDELFTLFGASPESALKYETDTNQIEIYPIAGTRRRGKRPNGEIDFDLDSRIELELRSDKKENAEHMMLVDLARNDVARISQAGTRHVADL
;
A
#
# COMPACT_ATOMS: atom_id res chain seq x y z
N ALA A 1 30.39 -3.52 -26.02
CA ALA A 1 29.82 -2.67 -27.08
C ALA A 1 28.47 -2.03 -26.69
N ALA A 2 27.33 -2.73 -26.77
CA ALA A 2 26.01 -2.10 -26.54
C ALA A 2 25.75 -1.65 -25.08
N LEU A 3 26.15 -2.45 -24.08
CA LEU A 3 26.03 -2.07 -22.66
C LEU A 3 26.93 -0.88 -22.32
N GLU A 4 28.18 -0.87 -22.80
CA GLU A 4 29.12 0.23 -22.59
C GLU A 4 28.61 1.53 -23.20
N SER A 5 28.05 1.49 -24.41
CA SER A 5 27.39 2.65 -25.03
C SER A 5 26.22 3.16 -24.17
N ARG A 6 25.35 2.25 -23.70
CA ARG A 6 24.20 2.64 -22.87
C ARG A 6 24.63 3.24 -21.53
N ILE A 7 25.72 2.75 -20.94
CA ILE A 7 26.29 3.34 -19.72
C ILE A 7 26.80 4.76 -19.98
N GLU A 8 27.49 4.99 -21.10
CA GLU A 8 27.99 6.32 -21.45
C GLU A 8 26.84 7.30 -21.75
N ASP A 9 25.78 6.84 -22.43
CA ASP A 9 24.57 7.63 -22.69
C ASP A 9 23.88 8.05 -21.37
N ILE A 10 23.74 7.13 -20.42
CA ILE A 10 23.17 7.43 -19.09
C ILE A 10 24.06 8.43 -18.35
N ARG A 11 25.40 8.23 -18.38
CA ARG A 11 26.36 9.14 -17.74
C ARG A 11 26.23 10.56 -18.30
N ALA A 12 26.16 10.70 -19.61
CA ALA A 12 25.96 12.00 -20.25
C ALA A 12 24.64 12.66 -19.79
N GLN A 13 23.53 11.91 -19.72
CA GLN A 13 22.25 12.43 -19.24
C GLN A 13 22.28 12.87 -17.78
N CYS A 14 23.05 12.19 -16.91
CA CYS A 14 23.21 12.57 -15.51
C CYS A 14 23.95 13.91 -15.34
N THR A 15 24.79 14.33 -16.28
CA THR A 15 25.50 15.63 -16.19
C THR A 15 24.62 16.84 -16.42
N SER A 16 23.43 16.65 -17.03
CA SER A 16 22.47 17.72 -17.30
C SER A 16 21.05 17.23 -16.97
N PRO A 17 20.72 17.11 -15.67
CA PRO A 17 19.42 16.60 -15.25
C PRO A 17 18.32 17.53 -15.77
N LYS A 18 17.38 16.96 -16.53
CA LYS A 18 16.23 17.70 -17.04
C LYS A 18 15.34 18.10 -15.86
N ARG A 19 14.98 19.38 -15.81
CA ARG A 19 13.98 19.86 -14.84
C ARG A 19 12.64 19.18 -15.15
N LEU A 20 11.97 18.73 -14.10
CA LEU A 20 10.59 18.25 -14.21
C LEU A 20 9.70 19.40 -14.72
N PRO A 21 8.91 19.20 -15.79
CA PRO A 21 7.97 20.22 -16.24
C PRO A 21 6.99 20.57 -15.11
N ASP A 22 6.54 21.82 -15.10
CA ASP A 22 5.54 22.25 -14.13
C ASP A 22 4.23 21.49 -14.37
N ALA A 23 3.51 21.19 -13.29
CA ALA A 23 2.29 20.40 -13.36
C ALA A 23 1.19 21.16 -14.10
N THR A 24 0.50 20.48 -15.02
CA THR A 24 -0.70 21.03 -15.66
C THR A 24 -1.81 21.17 -14.62
N GLN A 25 -2.26 22.39 -14.39
CA GLN A 25 -3.35 22.67 -13.46
C GLN A 25 -4.69 22.19 -14.04
N VAL A 26 -5.45 21.43 -13.25
CA VAL A 26 -6.78 20.95 -13.61
C VAL A 26 -7.79 21.68 -12.73
N ALA A 27 -8.66 22.49 -13.33
CA ALA A 27 -9.71 23.20 -12.61
C ALA A 27 -10.86 22.24 -12.22
N ASN A 28 -11.51 22.51 -11.07
CA ASN A 28 -12.70 21.80 -10.61
C ASN A 28 -12.55 20.27 -10.55
N ILE A 29 -11.45 19.79 -9.96
CA ILE A 29 -11.18 18.36 -9.85
C ILE A 29 -12.03 17.72 -8.74
N THR A 30 -12.88 16.76 -9.12
CA THR A 30 -13.66 15.95 -8.18
C THR A 30 -13.47 14.47 -8.53
N ALA A 31 -13.03 13.67 -7.55
CA ALA A 31 -12.88 12.24 -7.71
C ALA A 31 -14.25 11.58 -7.94
N GLN A 32 -14.37 10.79 -9.01
CA GLN A 32 -15.59 10.09 -9.37
C GLN A 32 -15.54 8.64 -8.85
N PRO A 33 -16.40 8.25 -7.90
CA PRO A 33 -16.46 6.89 -7.41
C PRO A 33 -17.15 5.98 -8.45
N SER A 34 -16.69 4.72 -8.56
CA SER A 34 -17.34 3.71 -9.39
C SER A 34 -18.63 3.16 -8.77
N VAL A 35 -18.80 3.31 -7.45
CA VAL A 35 -19.93 2.84 -6.65
C VAL A 35 -20.20 3.85 -5.54
N SER A 36 -21.46 4.22 -5.31
CA SER A 36 -21.84 5.17 -4.26
C SER A 36 -21.52 4.63 -2.86
N ASP A 37 -21.45 5.50 -1.85
CA ASP A 37 -21.27 5.07 -0.46
C ASP A 37 -22.41 4.15 0.00
N GLN A 38 -23.64 4.48 -0.37
CA GLN A 38 -24.82 3.70 0.00
C GLN A 38 -24.77 2.29 -0.60
N ASP A 39 -24.44 2.17 -1.88
CA ASP A 39 -24.36 0.88 -2.57
C ASP A 39 -23.17 0.07 -2.06
N PHE A 40 -22.02 0.71 -1.80
CA PHE A 40 -20.86 0.02 -1.23
C PHE A 40 -21.15 -0.49 0.18
N CYS A 41 -21.86 0.29 1.01
CA CYS A 41 -22.35 -0.18 2.30
C CYS A 41 -23.29 -1.38 2.16
N GLN A 42 -24.13 -1.43 1.13
CA GLN A 42 -25.00 -2.57 0.89
C GLN A 42 -24.20 -3.81 0.50
N ILE A 43 -23.21 -3.69 -0.39
CA ILE A 43 -22.26 -4.78 -0.73
C ILE A 43 -21.60 -5.33 0.54
N VAL A 44 -21.15 -4.46 1.45
CA VAL A 44 -20.56 -4.89 2.72
C VAL A 44 -21.57 -5.65 3.58
N ARG A 45 -22.83 -5.20 3.68
CA ARG A 45 -23.87 -5.92 4.44
C ARG A 45 -24.13 -7.31 3.85
N ASP A 46 -24.26 -7.40 2.54
CA ASP A 46 -24.50 -8.66 1.86
C ASP A 46 -23.34 -9.64 2.05
N LEU A 47 -22.09 -9.16 1.97
CA LEU A 47 -20.89 -9.97 2.24
C LEU A 47 -20.80 -10.46 3.69
N LYS A 48 -21.29 -9.68 4.66
CA LYS A 48 -21.34 -10.10 6.08
C LYS A 48 -22.27 -11.29 6.30
N GLU A 49 -23.32 -11.46 5.49
CA GLU A 49 -24.20 -12.63 5.59
C GLU A 49 -23.46 -13.93 5.26
N PHE A 50 -22.52 -13.90 4.31
CA PHE A 50 -21.65 -15.05 4.02
C PHE A 50 -20.71 -15.36 5.19
N VAL A 51 -20.24 -14.34 5.90
CA VAL A 51 -19.45 -14.52 7.13
C VAL A 51 -20.29 -15.18 8.23
N VAL A 52 -21.53 -14.71 8.43
CA VAL A 52 -22.45 -15.27 9.45
C VAL A 52 -22.83 -16.73 9.13
N LYS A 53 -23.01 -17.06 7.86
CA LYS A 53 -23.29 -18.43 7.41
C LYS A 53 -22.08 -19.38 7.52
N GLY A 54 -20.88 -18.82 7.71
CA GLY A 54 -19.64 -19.58 7.78
C GLY A 54 -19.05 -19.94 6.40
N ASP A 55 -19.48 -19.27 5.33
CA ASP A 55 -18.96 -19.51 3.98
C ASP A 55 -17.55 -18.92 3.80
N ILE A 56 -17.28 -17.79 4.45
CA ILE A 56 -15.99 -17.09 4.45
C ILE A 56 -15.69 -16.53 5.84
N PHE A 57 -14.40 -16.38 6.18
CA PHE A 57 -13.99 -15.69 7.41
C PHE A 57 -13.82 -14.19 7.20
N HIS A 58 -13.33 -13.80 6.02
CA HIS A 58 -12.98 -12.42 5.69
C HIS A 58 -13.02 -12.20 4.16
N VAL A 59 -13.32 -10.96 3.74
CA VAL A 59 -13.31 -10.53 2.34
C VAL A 59 -13.02 -9.04 2.25
N LEU A 60 -12.22 -8.63 1.26
CA LEU A 60 -11.83 -7.25 0.99
C LEU A 60 -12.54 -6.70 -0.26
N PRO A 61 -13.80 -6.24 -0.16
CA PRO A 61 -14.42 -5.53 -1.29
C PRO A 61 -13.69 -4.21 -1.54
N SER A 62 -13.58 -3.80 -2.80
CA SER A 62 -12.99 -2.53 -3.19
C SER A 62 -13.90 -1.75 -4.14
N ARG A 63 -13.66 -0.44 -4.25
CA ARG A 63 -14.27 0.45 -5.24
C ARG A 63 -13.20 1.36 -5.83
N ARG A 64 -13.44 1.86 -7.03
CA ARG A 64 -12.48 2.70 -7.75
C ARG A 64 -12.87 4.17 -7.67
N PHE A 65 -11.88 5.03 -7.64
CA PHE A 65 -12.05 6.48 -7.81
C PHE A 65 -11.25 6.92 -9.03
N THR A 66 -11.86 7.76 -9.86
CA THR A 66 -11.24 8.25 -11.10
C THR A 66 -11.14 9.76 -11.07
N LEU A 67 -9.98 10.29 -11.47
CA LEU A 67 -9.74 11.72 -11.66
C LEU A 67 -8.75 11.94 -12.82
N PRO A 68 -8.82 13.08 -13.53
CA PRO A 68 -7.82 13.43 -14.55
C PRO A 68 -6.42 13.59 -13.93
N CYS A 69 -5.39 13.02 -14.56
CA CYS A 69 -4.00 13.13 -14.11
C CYS A 69 -3.07 13.38 -15.31
N PRO A 70 -3.04 14.62 -15.85
CA PRO A 70 -2.24 14.96 -17.02
C PRO A 70 -0.73 15.03 -16.73
N SER A 71 -0.33 15.10 -15.47
CA SER A 71 1.09 15.18 -15.04
C SER A 71 1.42 14.12 -13.97
N PRO A 72 1.46 12.82 -14.34
CA PRO A 72 1.63 11.73 -13.36
C PRO A 72 2.89 11.83 -12.51
N LEU A 73 4.01 12.24 -13.11
CA LEU A 73 5.28 12.36 -12.38
C LEU A 73 5.27 13.49 -11.34
N ALA A 74 4.56 14.59 -11.63
CA ALA A 74 4.35 15.66 -10.65
C ALA A 74 3.42 15.20 -9.51
N ALA A 75 2.33 14.48 -9.84
CA ALA A 75 1.46 13.87 -8.83
C ALA A 75 2.20 12.88 -7.93
N TYR A 76 3.05 12.02 -8.51
CA TYR A 76 3.90 11.11 -7.76
C TYR A 76 4.91 11.84 -6.85
N LYS A 77 5.48 12.96 -7.31
CA LYS A 77 6.37 13.79 -6.49
C LYS A 77 5.66 14.30 -5.24
N GLU A 78 4.43 14.80 -5.38
CA GLU A 78 3.61 15.24 -4.24
C GLU A 78 3.21 14.07 -3.33
N LEU A 79 2.89 12.90 -3.89
CA LEU A 79 2.63 11.69 -3.12
C LEU A 79 3.83 11.30 -2.26
N LYS A 80 5.04 11.32 -2.84
CA LYS A 80 6.29 11.01 -2.15
C LYS A 80 6.59 11.96 -0.99
N GLN A 81 6.21 13.24 -1.10
CA GLN A 81 6.41 14.22 -0.04
C GLN A 81 5.35 14.11 1.06
N SER A 82 4.09 13.91 0.65
CA SER A 82 2.95 13.89 1.58
C SER A 82 2.82 12.58 2.35
N ASN A 83 3.14 11.46 1.71
CA ASN A 83 2.99 10.11 2.25
C ASN A 83 4.20 9.25 1.85
N PRO A 84 5.40 9.50 2.42
CA PRO A 84 6.56 8.66 2.19
C PRO A 84 6.30 7.26 2.74
N SER A 85 6.46 6.25 1.88
CA SER A 85 6.28 4.83 2.22
C SER A 85 7.53 4.03 1.86
N PRO A 86 7.77 2.86 2.49
CA PRO A 86 8.93 2.01 2.18
C PRO A 86 8.97 1.56 0.70
N TYR A 87 7.81 1.40 0.07
CA TYR A 87 7.70 0.96 -1.32
C TYR A 87 7.06 2.03 -2.19
N MET A 88 7.88 2.95 -2.72
CA MET A 88 7.43 3.92 -3.72
C MET A 88 7.85 3.47 -5.12
N PHE A 89 6.94 3.59 -6.08
CA PHE A 89 7.19 3.20 -7.46
C PHE A 89 6.59 4.19 -8.45
N TYR A 90 7.26 4.34 -9.58
CA TYR A 90 6.78 5.02 -10.76
C TYR A 90 7.17 4.19 -11.98
N MET A 91 6.18 3.62 -12.64
CA MET A 91 6.32 2.79 -13.82
C MET A 91 5.64 3.51 -14.98
N GLN A 92 6.43 3.85 -15.99
CA GLN A 92 5.94 4.42 -17.23
C GLN A 92 6.08 3.37 -18.32
N ASP A 93 4.95 2.77 -18.67
CA ASP A 93 4.82 1.81 -19.76
C ASP A 93 4.40 2.56 -21.05
N GLU A 94 4.42 1.86 -22.19
CA GLU A 94 3.94 2.40 -23.47
C GLU A 94 2.43 2.69 -23.44
N LEU A 95 1.66 1.89 -22.69
CA LEU A 95 0.19 1.95 -22.69
C LEU A 95 -0.39 2.69 -21.47
N PHE A 96 0.35 2.75 -20.37
CA PHE A 96 -0.14 3.37 -19.13
C PHE A 96 1.00 3.87 -18.24
N THR A 97 0.62 4.63 -17.21
CA THR A 97 1.53 5.00 -16.12
C THR A 97 0.93 4.55 -14.80
N LEU A 98 1.74 3.89 -13.99
CA LEU A 98 1.37 3.38 -12.68
C LEU A 98 2.34 3.93 -11.63
N PHE A 99 1.80 4.56 -10.59
CA PHE A 99 2.61 5.07 -9.48
C PHE A 99 1.88 4.89 -8.15
N GLY A 100 2.64 4.84 -7.07
CA GLY A 100 2.08 4.64 -5.74
C GLY A 100 3.12 4.66 -4.63
N ALA A 101 2.62 4.58 -3.41
CA ALA A 101 3.39 4.54 -2.18
C ALA A 101 2.79 3.46 -1.26
N SER A 102 3.22 2.21 -1.43
CA SER A 102 2.73 1.07 -0.64
C SER A 102 3.41 1.03 0.74
N PRO A 103 2.63 0.95 1.83
CA PRO A 103 3.17 0.75 3.17
C PRO A 103 3.62 -0.71 3.40
N GLU A 104 3.20 -1.65 2.55
CA GLU A 104 3.32 -3.08 2.77
C GLU A 104 4.11 -3.78 1.66
N SER A 105 4.90 -4.78 2.04
CA SER A 105 5.55 -5.71 1.14
C SER A 105 4.62 -6.88 0.83
N ALA A 106 4.39 -7.17 -0.45
CA ALA A 106 3.66 -8.37 -0.84
C ALA A 106 4.47 -9.65 -0.57
N LEU A 107 5.75 -9.64 -0.97
CA LEU A 107 6.69 -10.75 -0.78
C LEU A 107 8.10 -10.20 -0.90
N LYS A 108 8.98 -10.57 0.02
CA LYS A 108 10.41 -10.27 -0.08
C LYS A 108 11.19 -11.58 -0.09
N TYR A 109 12.11 -11.71 -1.02
CA TYR A 109 12.98 -12.88 -1.16
C TYR A 109 14.43 -12.44 -1.30
N GLU A 110 15.31 -13.03 -0.50
CA GLU A 110 16.75 -12.79 -0.54
C GLU A 110 17.47 -14.06 -0.99
N THR A 111 18.17 -13.97 -2.13
CA THR A 111 18.84 -15.12 -2.75
C THR A 111 20.01 -15.64 -1.92
N ASP A 112 20.74 -14.76 -1.25
CA ASP A 112 22.00 -15.08 -0.58
C ASP A 112 21.76 -15.87 0.70
N THR A 113 20.68 -15.55 1.42
CA THR A 113 20.24 -16.27 2.62
C THR A 113 19.18 -17.33 2.33
N ASN A 114 18.61 -17.30 1.12
CA ASN A 114 17.43 -18.07 0.72
C ASN A 114 16.22 -17.82 1.65
N GLN A 115 16.10 -16.59 2.17
CA GLN A 115 15.03 -16.18 3.08
C GLN A 115 13.84 -15.58 2.33
N ILE A 116 12.63 -15.94 2.75
CA ILE A 116 11.38 -15.40 2.24
C ILE A 116 10.56 -14.79 3.39
N GLU A 117 9.98 -13.62 3.15
CA GLU A 117 9.24 -12.83 4.14
C GLU A 117 7.92 -12.32 3.55
N ILE A 118 6.86 -12.36 4.35
CA ILE A 118 5.54 -11.74 4.07
C ILE A 118 5.21 -10.87 5.28
N TYR A 119 4.68 -9.67 5.03
CA TYR A 119 4.44 -8.66 6.05
C TYR A 119 2.95 -8.31 6.12
N PRO A 120 2.06 -9.21 6.60
CA PRO A 120 0.63 -8.95 6.60
C PRO A 120 0.29 -7.75 7.48
N ILE A 121 -0.37 -6.73 6.93
CA ILE A 121 -0.90 -5.60 7.70
C ILE A 121 -2.42 -5.70 7.76
N ALA A 122 -2.97 -5.67 8.97
CA ALA A 122 -4.40 -5.46 9.22
C ALA A 122 -4.58 -4.47 10.37
N GLY A 123 -5.68 -3.73 10.31
CA GLY A 123 -5.92 -2.62 11.22
C GLY A 123 -5.31 -1.32 10.72
N THR A 124 -6.11 -0.28 10.69
CA THR A 124 -5.67 1.07 10.34
C THR A 124 -6.33 2.06 11.27
N ARG A 125 -5.55 3.03 11.75
CA ARG A 125 -6.03 4.21 12.46
C ARG A 125 -5.39 5.47 11.90
N ARG A 126 -6.09 6.59 12.04
CA ARG A 126 -5.52 7.91 11.74
C ARG A 126 -4.53 8.28 12.84
N ARG A 127 -3.50 9.05 12.49
CA ARG A 127 -2.55 9.60 13.46
C ARG A 127 -3.23 10.61 14.41
N GLY A 128 -2.79 10.64 15.66
CA GLY A 128 -3.20 11.64 16.65
C GLY A 128 -2.63 13.01 16.30
N LYS A 129 -3.50 13.91 15.81
CA LYS A 129 -3.09 15.26 15.37
C LYS A 129 -3.84 16.35 16.14
N ARG A 130 -3.14 17.44 16.42
CA ARG A 130 -3.73 18.70 16.91
C ARG A 130 -4.47 19.43 15.77
N PRO A 131 -5.32 20.44 16.09
CA PRO A 131 -5.99 21.24 15.06
C PRO A 131 -5.04 21.93 14.06
N ASN A 132 -3.80 22.23 14.47
CA ASN A 132 -2.77 22.80 13.61
C ASN A 132 -2.06 21.76 12.70
N GLY A 133 -2.40 20.47 12.81
CA GLY A 133 -1.85 19.38 12.00
C GLY A 133 -0.60 18.69 12.56
N GLU A 134 -0.01 19.22 13.62
CA GLU A 134 1.13 18.60 14.31
C GLU A 134 0.72 17.32 15.05
N ILE A 135 1.66 16.38 15.20
CA ILE A 135 1.43 15.16 15.97
C ILE A 135 1.25 15.51 17.44
N ASP A 136 0.18 14.99 18.04
CA ASP A 136 0.00 14.96 19.48
C ASP A 136 0.38 13.56 19.98
N PHE A 137 1.56 13.46 20.60
CA PHE A 137 2.11 12.16 21.02
C PHE A 137 1.26 11.46 22.10
N ASP A 138 0.57 12.20 22.97
CA ASP A 138 -0.31 11.58 23.97
C ASP A 138 -1.52 10.96 23.27
N LEU A 139 -2.19 11.73 22.40
CA LEU A 139 -3.32 11.21 21.62
C LEU A 139 -2.91 10.06 20.70
N ASP A 140 -1.77 10.18 20.01
CA ASP A 140 -1.27 9.15 19.08
C ASP A 140 -0.99 7.83 19.82
N SER A 141 -0.41 7.88 21.02
CA SER A 141 -0.18 6.69 21.84
C SER A 141 -1.47 6.04 22.33
N ARG A 142 -2.51 6.82 22.63
CA ARG A 142 -3.84 6.30 22.98
C ARG A 142 -4.50 5.62 21.78
N ILE A 143 -4.38 6.20 20.59
CA ILE A 143 -4.90 5.60 19.35
C ILE A 143 -4.16 4.29 19.03
N GLU A 144 -2.85 4.24 19.25
CA GLU A 144 -2.08 3.00 19.13
C GLU A 144 -2.58 1.93 20.10
N LEU A 145 -2.76 2.29 21.37
CA LEU A 145 -3.29 1.35 22.38
C LEU A 145 -4.71 0.89 22.05
N GLU A 146 -5.56 1.78 21.53
CA GLU A 146 -6.90 1.44 21.05
C GLU A 146 -6.82 0.40 19.93
N LEU A 147 -5.96 0.60 18.93
CA LEU A 147 -5.77 -0.35 17.83
C LEU A 147 -5.27 -1.71 18.35
N ARG A 148 -4.24 -1.72 19.21
CA ARG A 148 -3.70 -2.95 19.83
C ARG A 148 -4.72 -3.70 20.67
N SER A 149 -5.71 -2.99 21.22
CA SER A 149 -6.75 -3.57 22.09
C SER A 149 -8.05 -3.90 21.34
N ASP A 150 -8.16 -3.51 20.07
CA ASP A 150 -9.35 -3.76 19.26
C ASP A 150 -9.45 -5.25 18.92
N LYS A 151 -10.44 -5.91 19.51
CA LYS A 151 -10.66 -7.35 19.33
C LYS A 151 -10.98 -7.74 17.89
N LYS A 152 -11.61 -6.85 17.12
CA LYS A 152 -11.96 -7.11 15.72
C LYS A 152 -10.68 -7.06 14.88
N GLU A 153 -9.89 -6.00 15.01
CA GLU A 153 -8.64 -5.84 14.26
C GLU A 153 -7.64 -6.94 14.62
N ASN A 154 -7.52 -7.29 15.90
CA ASN A 154 -6.67 -8.41 16.34
C ASN A 154 -7.11 -9.75 15.74
N ALA A 155 -8.42 -10.03 15.71
CA ALA A 155 -8.92 -11.27 15.11
C ALA A 155 -8.64 -11.32 13.60
N GLU A 156 -8.88 -10.21 12.89
CA GLU A 156 -8.58 -10.08 11.46
C GLU A 156 -7.08 -10.26 11.18
N HIS A 157 -6.22 -9.60 11.96
CA HIS A 157 -4.78 -9.71 11.84
C HIS A 157 -4.28 -11.14 12.09
N MET A 158 -4.76 -11.82 13.14
CA MET A 158 -4.37 -13.20 13.42
C MET A 158 -4.77 -14.15 12.27
N MET A 159 -5.93 -13.96 11.65
CA MET A 159 -6.33 -14.73 10.48
C MET A 159 -5.35 -14.54 9.31
N LEU A 160 -4.89 -13.32 9.06
CA LEU A 160 -3.89 -13.05 8.00
C LEU A 160 -2.51 -13.59 8.34
N VAL A 161 -2.08 -13.53 9.61
CA VAL A 161 -0.84 -14.16 10.06
C VAL A 161 -0.89 -15.67 9.83
N ASP A 162 -2.01 -16.32 10.15
CA ASP A 162 -2.19 -17.76 9.89
C ASP A 162 -2.21 -18.09 8.40
N LEU A 163 -2.82 -17.25 7.57
CA LEU A 163 -2.77 -17.41 6.12
C LEU A 163 -1.34 -17.26 5.59
N ALA A 164 -0.61 -16.22 6.01
CA ALA A 164 0.78 -16.01 5.63
C ALA A 164 1.67 -17.18 6.08
N ARG A 165 1.43 -17.72 7.29
CA ARG A 165 2.11 -18.93 7.77
C ARG A 165 1.83 -20.11 6.84
N ASN A 166 0.58 -20.31 6.41
CA ASN A 166 0.23 -21.38 5.48
C ASN A 166 0.89 -21.20 4.10
N ASP A 167 0.91 -19.99 3.55
CA ASP A 167 1.49 -19.73 2.24
C ASP A 167 3.01 -19.97 2.23
N VAL A 168 3.73 -19.44 3.22
CA VAL A 168 5.17 -19.70 3.37
C VAL A 168 5.43 -21.18 3.67
N ALA A 169 4.52 -21.88 4.37
CA ALA A 169 4.66 -23.31 4.64
C ALA A 169 4.80 -24.17 3.39
N ARG A 170 4.08 -23.80 2.33
CA ARG A 170 3.99 -24.62 1.12
C ARG A 170 5.28 -24.61 0.30
N ILE A 171 6.14 -23.61 0.52
CA ILE A 171 7.34 -23.36 -0.30
C ILE A 171 8.64 -23.36 0.51
N SER A 172 8.57 -23.36 1.84
CA SER A 172 9.74 -23.43 2.72
C SER A 172 10.03 -24.84 3.21
N GLN A 173 11.28 -25.09 3.59
CA GLN A 173 11.67 -26.32 4.29
C GLN A 173 10.85 -26.47 5.59
N ALA A 174 10.40 -27.70 5.87
CA ALA A 174 9.63 -27.97 7.07
C ALA A 174 10.41 -27.57 8.35
N GLY A 175 9.75 -26.86 9.25
CA GLY A 175 10.31 -26.43 10.53
C GLY A 175 11.13 -25.13 10.52
N THR A 176 11.36 -24.49 9.36
CA THR A 176 12.18 -23.26 9.30
C THR A 176 11.36 -21.97 9.44
N ARG A 177 10.11 -22.00 9.00
CA ARG A 177 9.20 -20.85 9.10
C ARG A 177 8.76 -20.59 10.53
N HIS A 178 8.76 -19.33 10.91
CA HIS A 178 8.22 -18.81 12.16
C HIS A 178 7.67 -17.40 11.95
N VAL A 179 6.93 -16.87 12.93
CA VAL A 179 6.52 -15.45 12.96
C VAL A 179 7.65 -14.71 13.65
N ALA A 180 8.33 -13.81 12.93
CA ALA A 180 9.49 -13.09 13.46
C ALA A 180 9.06 -11.96 14.41
N ASP A 181 8.04 -11.18 14.01
CA ASP A 181 7.48 -10.06 14.77
C ASP A 181 5.95 -10.22 14.89
N LEU A 182 5.41 -10.02 16.10
CA LEU A 182 3.99 -10.12 16.45
C LEU A 182 3.56 -8.99 17.40
#